data_AF-A0A970KBA1-F1
#
_entry.id   AF-A0A970KBA1-F1
#
_cell.length_a   1.000
_cell.length_b   1.000
_cell.length_c   1.000
_cell.angle_alpha   90.00
_cell.angle_beta   90.00
_cell.angle_gamma   90.00
#
_symmetry.space_group_name_H-M   'P 1'
#
loop_
_entity.id
_entity.type
_entity.pdbx_description
1 polymer ?
#
loop_
_entity_poly.entity_id
_entity_poly.type
_entity_poly.pdbx_seq_one_letter_code
_entity_poly.pdbx_strand_id
1 'polypeptide(L)'
;MNKKTVYRDAPNDIGEVLLKGKKVDDFLPPPDQLVKRIPKVKVTITLNKQSVEFFKESAKRNKVKYQTMINELLDKYVEKYRDTN
;
A
#
# COMPACT_ATOMS: atom_id res chain seq x y z
N MET A 1 -23.62 -11.63 29.42
CA MET A 1 -22.83 -11.10 30.56
C MET A 1 -21.62 -10.35 30.01
N ASN A 2 -21.57 -9.01 30.16
CA ASN A 2 -20.40 -8.23 29.76
C ASN A 2 -19.28 -8.41 30.80
N LYS A 3 -18.18 -9.07 30.42
CA LYS A 3 -16.97 -9.10 31.24
C LYS A 3 -16.25 -7.76 31.06
N LYS A 4 -16.22 -6.94 32.10
CA LYS A 4 -15.43 -5.70 32.13
C LYS A 4 -13.96 -6.09 32.24
N THR A 5 -13.14 -5.67 31.28
CA THR A 5 -11.68 -5.77 31.36
C THR A 5 -11.20 -4.86 32.49
N VAL A 6 -10.56 -5.46 33.51
CA VAL A 6 -9.88 -4.72 34.58
C VAL A 6 -8.42 -4.64 34.19
N TYR A 7 -7.97 -3.44 33.82
CA TYR A 7 -6.55 -3.18 33.58
C TYR A 7 -5.82 -3.16 34.93
N ARG A 8 -4.68 -3.84 34.99
CA ARG A 8 -3.75 -3.72 36.12
C ARG A 8 -2.69 -2.68 35.79
N ASP A 9 -2.21 -2.01 36.82
CA ASP A 9 -1.12 -1.06 36.67
C ASP A 9 0.12 -1.75 36.10
N ALA A 10 0.85 -0.99 35.28
CA ALA A 10 2.08 -1.47 34.67
C ALA A 10 3.13 -1.75 35.77
N PRO A 11 3.85 -2.88 35.71
CA PRO A 11 4.98 -3.17 36.59
C PRO A 11 6.04 -2.05 36.62
N ASN A 12 6.63 -1.81 37.80
CA ASN A 12 7.55 -0.68 38.05
C ASN A 12 8.80 -0.67 37.15
N ASP A 13 9.27 -1.86 36.76
CA ASP A 13 10.38 -2.08 35.83
C ASP A 13 10.10 -1.49 34.43
N ILE A 14 8.84 -1.49 33.98
CA ILE A 14 8.46 -0.87 32.71
C ILE A 14 8.56 0.66 32.80
N GLY A 15 8.21 1.23 33.96
CA GLY A 15 8.33 2.67 34.22
C GLY A 15 9.76 3.18 34.09
N GLU A 16 10.73 2.46 34.64
CA GLU A 16 12.15 2.81 34.54
C GLU A 16 12.69 2.76 33.10
N VAL A 17 12.21 1.81 32.29
CA VAL A 17 12.59 1.67 30.88
C VAL A 17 12.02 2.80 30.03
N LEU A 18 10.78 3.24 30.31
CA LEU A 18 10.15 4.35 29.60
C LEU A 18 10.86 5.69 29.84
N LEU A 19 11.38 5.92 31.06
CA LEU A 19 12.15 7.13 31.39
C LEU A 19 13.50 7.21 30.64
N LYS A 20 14.07 6.06 30.27
CA LYS A 20 15.30 5.97 29.46
C LYS A 20 15.03 5.96 27.95
N GLY A 21 13.77 5.83 27.55
CA GLY A 21 13.36 5.81 26.15
C GLY A 21 13.58 7.16 25.47
N LYS A 22 14.10 7.14 24.24
CA LYS A 22 14.17 8.34 23.40
C LYS A 22 12.77 8.67 22.90
N LYS A 23 12.24 9.85 23.26
CA LYS A 23 10.96 10.33 22.75
C LYS A 23 11.06 10.51 21.23
N VAL A 24 10.16 9.84 20.51
CA VAL A 24 9.99 9.99 19.06
C VAL A 24 8.73 10.82 18.86
N ASP A 25 8.84 11.89 18.09
CA ASP A 25 7.67 12.70 17.73
C ASP A 25 6.74 11.88 16.82
N ASP A 26 5.43 12.12 16.92
CA ASP A 26 4.45 11.42 16.10
C ASP A 26 4.65 11.81 14.63
N PHE A 27 5.33 10.94 13.89
CA PHE A 27 5.69 11.13 12.48
C PHE A 27 4.71 10.44 11.54
N LEU A 28 3.67 9.80 12.08
CA LEU A 28 2.71 9.11 11.24
C LEU A 28 1.82 10.16 10.56
N PRO A 29 1.82 10.22 9.22
CA PRO A 29 0.92 11.10 8.51
C PRO A 29 -0.52 10.66 8.82
N PRO A 30 -1.46 11.61 8.94
CA PRO A 30 -2.85 11.29 9.23
C PRO A 30 -3.45 10.36 8.14
N PRO A 31 -4.52 9.61 8.45
CA PRO A 31 -5.02 8.55 7.57
C PRO A 31 -5.36 8.98 6.14
N ASP A 32 -5.71 10.24 5.95
CA ASP A 32 -5.96 10.89 4.66
C ASP A 32 -4.68 11.06 3.82
N GLN A 33 -3.53 11.27 4.46
CA GLN A 33 -2.21 11.37 3.82
C GLN A 33 -1.55 10.01 3.59
N LEU A 34 -1.99 8.95 4.29
CA LEU A 34 -1.57 7.57 4.00
C LEU A 34 -2.07 7.07 2.63
N VAL A 35 -3.13 7.68 2.08
CA VAL A 35 -3.69 7.27 0.79
C VAL A 35 -2.97 7.99 -0.34
N LYS A 36 -1.98 7.33 -0.93
CA LYS A 36 -1.33 7.79 -2.16
C LYS A 36 -2.32 7.73 -3.33
N ARG A 37 -3.07 8.82 -3.56
CA ARG A 37 -4.00 8.95 -4.69
C ARG A 37 -3.22 9.37 -5.93
N ILE A 38 -2.79 8.39 -6.72
CA ILE A 38 -2.19 8.66 -8.04
C ILE A 38 -3.32 9.09 -8.99
N PRO A 39 -3.28 10.31 -9.58
CA PRO A 39 -4.29 10.75 -10.52
C PRO A 39 -4.28 9.84 -11.76
N LYS A 40 -5.46 9.38 -12.19
CA LYS A 40 -5.60 8.50 -13.35
C LYS A 40 -6.18 9.28 -14.53
N VAL A 41 -5.54 9.17 -15.68
CA VAL A 41 -6.04 9.72 -16.95
C VAL A 41 -6.65 8.59 -17.77
N LYS A 42 -7.88 8.78 -18.25
CA LYS A 42 -8.54 7.81 -19.13
C LYS A 42 -8.05 8.00 -20.55
N VAL A 43 -7.51 6.93 -21.13
CA VAL A 43 -7.05 6.90 -22.52
C VAL A 43 -7.70 5.72 -23.25
N THR A 44 -7.95 5.89 -24.55
CA THR A 44 -8.38 4.79 -25.43
C THR A 44 -7.19 4.39 -26.29
N ILE A 45 -6.74 3.15 -26.15
CA ILE A 45 -5.62 2.58 -26.94
C ILE A 45 -6.02 1.20 -27.45
N THR A 46 -5.52 0.83 -28.63
CA THR A 46 -5.70 -0.51 -29.19
C THR A 46 -4.54 -1.39 -28.77
N LEU A 47 -4.84 -2.58 -28.25
CA LEU A 47 -3.85 -3.58 -27.83
C LEU A 47 -4.02 -4.88 -28.61
N ASN A 48 -2.94 -5.64 -28.74
CA ASN A 48 -2.97 -6.95 -29.36
C ASN A 48 -3.84 -7.93 -28.56
N LYS A 49 -4.63 -8.75 -29.27
CA LYS A 49 -5.52 -9.75 -28.65
C LYS A 49 -4.78 -10.69 -27.70
N GLN A 50 -3.62 -11.20 -28.14
CA GLN A 50 -2.78 -12.11 -27.35
C GLN A 50 -2.32 -11.49 -26.03
N SER A 51 -1.92 -10.21 -26.05
CA SER A 51 -1.50 -9.48 -24.85
C SER A 51 -2.67 -9.36 -23.86
N VAL A 52 -3.87 -9.02 -24.36
CA VAL A 52 -5.07 -8.90 -23.52
C VAL A 52 -5.46 -10.24 -22.90
N GLU A 53 -5.37 -11.34 -23.66
CA GLU A 53 -5.64 -12.69 -23.18
C GLU A 53 -4.68 -13.09 -22.04
N PHE A 54 -3.38 -12.85 -22.21
CA PHE A 54 -2.38 -13.10 -21.17
C PHE A 54 -2.72 -12.40 -19.83
N PHE A 55 -3.11 -11.12 -19.87
CA PHE A 55 -3.49 -10.40 -18.65
C PHE A 55 -4.82 -10.88 -18.08
N LYS A 56 -5.79 -11.29 -18.91
CA LYS A 56 -7.07 -11.85 -18.43
C LYS A 56 -6.85 -13.15 -17.67
N GLU A 57 -6.00 -14.05 -18.16
CA GLU A 57 -5.68 -15.30 -17.49
C GLU A 57 -4.95 -15.06 -16.16
N SER A 58 -3.96 -14.17 -16.18
CA SER A 58 -3.19 -13.81 -14.98
C SER A 58 -4.05 -13.12 -13.92
N ALA A 59 -5.00 -12.28 -14.34
CA ALA A 59 -5.94 -11.60 -13.48
C ALA A 59 -6.90 -12.58 -12.77
N LYS A 60 -7.39 -13.61 -13.48
CA LYS A 60 -8.23 -14.66 -12.90
C LYS A 60 -7.50 -15.41 -11.78
N ARG A 61 -6.23 -15.75 -11.99
CA ARG A 61 -5.41 -16.46 -10.99
C ARG A 61 -5.19 -15.63 -9.73
N ASN A 62 -4.96 -14.33 -9.89
CA ASN A 62 -4.62 -13.42 -8.79
C ASN A 62 -5.82 -12.69 -8.18
N LYS A 63 -7.05 -12.94 -8.66
CA LYS A 63 -8.29 -12.27 -8.23
C LYS A 63 -8.22 -10.73 -8.33
N VAL A 64 -7.56 -10.21 -9.36
CA VAL A 64 -7.44 -8.77 -9.65
C VAL A 64 -8.07 -8.43 -11.00
N LYS A 65 -8.26 -7.14 -11.30
CA LYS A 65 -8.70 -6.70 -12.62
C LYS A 65 -7.51 -6.71 -13.60
N TYR A 66 -7.70 -7.23 -14.81
CA TYR A 66 -6.62 -7.28 -15.82
C TYR A 66 -6.12 -5.87 -16.20
N GLN A 67 -6.99 -4.85 -16.15
CA GLN A 67 -6.60 -3.46 -16.36
C GLN A 67 -5.58 -2.96 -15.33
N THR A 68 -5.69 -3.42 -14.07
CA THR A 68 -4.71 -3.07 -13.03
C THR A 68 -3.33 -3.60 -13.42
N MET A 69 -3.24 -4.83 -13.90
CA MET A 69 -1.96 -5.42 -14.32
C MET A 69 -1.34 -4.69 -15.51
N ILE A 70 -2.16 -4.24 -16.47
CA ILE A 70 -1.70 -3.43 -17.60
C ILE A 70 -1.15 -2.09 -17.12
N ASN A 71 -1.86 -1.40 -16.22
CA ASN A 71 -1.39 -0.12 -15.67
C ASN A 71 -0.07 -0.28 -14.93
N GLU A 72 0.05 -1.29 -14.05
CA GLU A 72 1.30 -1.56 -13.31
C GLU A 72 2.48 -1.86 -14.24
N LEU A 73 2.25 -2.54 -15.37
CA LEU A 73 3.30 -2.77 -16.36
C LEU A 73 3.75 -1.46 -17.01
N LEU A 74 2.82 -0.58 -17.37
CA LEU A 74 3.12 0.73 -17.94
C LEU A 74 3.88 1.61 -16.94
N ASP A 75 3.45 1.63 -15.68
CA ASP A 75 4.09 2.38 -14.61
C ASP A 75 5.54 1.91 -14.40
N LYS A 76 5.78 0.59 -14.33
CA LYS A 76 7.13 0.01 -14.24
C LYS A 76 8.00 0.29 -15.46
N TYR A 77 7.40 0.27 -16.65
CA TYR A 77 8.11 0.64 -17.87
C TYR A 77 8.57 2.09 -17.78
N VAL A 78 7.69 3.01 -17.41
CA VAL A 78 8.05 4.43 -17.24
C VAL A 78 9.11 4.60 -16.16
N GLU A 79 8.97 3.98 -14.99
CA GLU A 79 9.96 4.02 -13.90
C GLU A 79 11.36 3.61 -14.40
N LYS A 80 11.44 2.52 -15.17
CA LYS A 80 12.71 2.02 -15.71
C LYS A 80 13.40 3.01 -16.66
N TYR A 81 12.63 3.76 -17.44
CA TYR A 81 13.18 4.64 -18.50
C TYR A 81 13.19 6.13 -18.13
N ARG A 82 12.58 6.51 -17.00
CA ARG A 82 12.53 7.91 -16.54
C ARG A 82 13.84 8.39 -15.93
N ASP A 83 14.61 7.48 -15.31
CA ASP A 83 15.88 7.81 -14.64
C ASP A 83 17.11 7.60 -15.56
N THR A 84 16.90 7.21 -16.83
CA THR A 84 18.00 7.04 -17.81
C THR A 84 18.26 8.30 -18.65
N ASN A 85 17.76 9.47 -18.24
CA ASN A 85 17.97 10.75 -18.92
C ASN A 85 18.20 11.89 -17.93
#